data_AF-A0A519ZBL8-F1
#
_entry.id   AF-A0A519ZBL8-F1
#
_cell.length_a   1.000
_cell.length_b   1.000
_cell.length_c   1.000
_cell.angle_alpha   90.00
_cell.angle_beta   90.00
_cell.angle_gamma   90.00
#
_symmetry.space_group_name_H-M   'P 1'
#
loop_
_entity.id
_entity.type
_entity.pdbx_description
1 polymer ?
#
loop_
_entity_poly.entity_id
_entity_poly.type
_entity_poly.pdbx_seq_one_letter_code
_entity_poly.pdbx_strand_id
1 'polypeptide(L)' 'DNFILTFRKYFEPDQKNPVYFHSIRGVGYKFTDIH' A
#
# COMPACT_ATOMS: atom_id res chain seq x y z
N ASP A 1 -2.29 -14.16 -6.85
CA ASP A 1 -3.26 -13.20 -6.33
C ASP A 1 -2.65 -12.45 -5.15
N ASN A 2 -2.00 -11.32 -5.41
CA ASN A 2 -1.30 -10.59 -4.35
C ASN A 2 -2.26 -9.51 -3.84
N PHE A 3 -2.95 -9.78 -2.73
CA PHE A 3 -3.97 -8.90 -2.15
C PHE A 3 -3.48 -7.44 -2.11
N ILE A 4 -2.21 -7.20 -1.76
CA ILE A 4 -1.64 -5.85 -1.72
C ILE A 4 -1.62 -5.13 -3.08
N LEU A 5 -1.45 -5.85 -4.21
CA LEU A 5 -1.48 -5.24 -5.55
C LEU A 5 -2.88 -4.76 -5.90
N THR A 6 -3.91 -5.53 -5.54
CA THR A 6 -5.30 -5.15 -5.74
C THR A 6 -5.64 -3.92 -4.91
N PHE A 7 -5.26 -3.89 -3.63
CA PHE A 7 -5.48 -2.74 -2.75
C PHE A 7 -4.74 -1.49 -3.24
N ARG A 8 -3.49 -1.63 -3.70
CA ARG A 8 -2.75 -0.50 -4.27
C ARG A 8 -3.44 0.10 -5.50
N LYS A 9 -4.11 -0.69 -6.33
CA LYS A 9 -4.87 -0.16 -7.47
C LYS A 9 -6.06 0.71 -7.07
N TYR A 10 -6.70 0.40 -5.94
CA TYR A 10 -7.91 1.09 -5.49
C TYR A 10 -7.60 2.32 -4.63
N PHE A 11 -6.61 2.21 -3.75
CA PHE A 11 -6.33 3.26 -2.75
C PHE A 11 -5.16 4.15 -3.14
N GLU A 12 -4.18 3.68 -3.92
CA GLU A 12 -3.04 4.54 -4.30
C GLU A 12 -3.40 5.40 -5.51
N PRO A 13 -3.33 6.75 -5.39
CA PRO A 13 -3.57 7.64 -6.52
C PRO A 13 -2.49 7.50 -7.59
N ASP A 14 -1.25 7.20 -7.20
CA ASP A 14 -0.16 6.82 -8.10
C ASP A 14 0.56 5.58 -7.57
N GLN A 15 0.53 4.50 -8.35
CA GLN A 15 1.17 3.23 -7.99
C GLN A 15 2.70 3.32 -7.92
N LYS A 16 3.31 4.30 -8.60
CA LYS A 16 4.76 4.52 -8.54
C LYS A 16 5.19 5.21 -7.24
N ASN A 17 4.28 5.91 -6.58
CA ASN A 17 4.52 6.66 -5.36
C ASN A 17 3.47 6.27 -4.30
N PRO A 18 3.55 5.04 -3.74
CA PRO A 18 2.55 4.57 -2.78
C PRO A 18 2.64 5.35 -1.46
N VAL A 19 1.52 5.92 -1.03
CA VAL A 19 1.36 6.73 0.18
C VAL A 19 0.56 6.02 1.27
N TYR A 20 -0.24 5.01 0.93
CA TYR A 20 -1.07 4.29 1.89
C TYR A 20 -0.41 3.01 2.41
N PHE A 21 0.20 2.21 1.53
CA PHE A 21 0.77 0.90 1.89
C PHE A 21 2.29 0.91 1.97
N HIS A 22 2.83 1.04 3.18
CA HIS A 22 4.27 1.01 3.45
C HIS A 22 4.74 -0.40 3.80
N SER A 23 5.83 -0.85 3.17
CA SER A 23 6.45 -2.14 3.50
C SER A 23 7.38 -2.01 4.70
N ILE A 24 7.20 -2.87 5.70
CA ILE A 24 8.06 -2.97 6.89
C ILE A 24 8.78 -4.32 6.83
N ARG A 25 10.11 -4.26 6.72
CA ARG A 25 10.96 -5.44 6.59
C ARG A 25 10.78 -6.37 7.79
N GLY A 26 10.41 -7.63 7.51
CA GLY A 26 10.22 -8.67 8.53
C GLY A 26 8.88 -8.62 9.27
N VAL A 27 7.99 -7.67 8.93
CA VAL A 27 6.68 -7.52 9.58
C VAL A 27 5.54 -7.64 8.56
N GLY A 28 5.65 -6.97 7.42
CA GLY A 28 4.61 -6.96 6.39
C GLY A 28 4.31 -5.57 5.87
N TYR A 29 3.04 -5.19 5.82
CA TYR A 29 2.59 -3.89 5.33
C TYR A 29 1.84 -3.11 6.41
N LYS A 30 2.11 -1.81 6.50
CA LYS A 30 1.36 -0.87 7.32
C LYS A 30 0.51 -0.01 6.39
N PHE A 31 -0.79 0.05 6.68
CA PHE A 31 -1.70 1.02 6.09
C PHE A 31 -1.66 2.33 6.88
N THR A 32 -1.46 3.45 6.20
CA THR A 32 -1.54 4.79 6.79
C THR A 32 -2.53 5.61 5.97
N ASP A 33 -3.64 6.00 6.57
CA ASP A 33 -4.53 7.00 5.99
C ASP A 33 -4.07 8.38 6.45
N ILE A 34 -3.89 9.30 5.50
CA ILE A 34 -3.41 10.67 5.77
C ILE A 34 -4.56 11.69 5.76
N HIS A 35 -5.81 11.23 5.94
CA HIS A 35 -7.00 12.07 5.96
C HIS A 35 -7.50 12.33 7.39
#